data_AF-S8BZA2-F1
#
_entry.id   AF-S8BZA2-F1
#
_cell.length_a   1.000
_cell.length_b   1.000
_cell.length_c   1.000
_cell.angle_alpha   90.00
_cell.angle_beta   90.00
_cell.angle_gamma   90.00
#
_symmetry.space_group_name_H-M   'P 1'
#
loop_
_entity.id
_entity.type
_entity.pdbx_description
1 polymer ?
#
loop_
_entity_poly.entity_id
_entity_poly.type
_entity_poly.pdbx_seq_one_letter_code
_entity_poly.pdbx_strand_id
1 'polypeptide(L)'
;KNEWLHGYLEAILDVKAGNNGGRRFDPEMKRSSIRKKLEETDMKLLFSPTKYFVEEIVNTFEETDIHRTWIKVGVGRDIQHRDNRLENMCWRVWHIARKKKRIAWDLERRRYEREKGRRDAAEDLSELSEGEKDSNPVTAAAGLSRVNSDTQIWSEEDTPRNLYLVLISIHGLIRGENMELGRDPDTGGQVKYVVELARSLGDMAAVYRVDLITRQISSPEVSSTYGEPVEMLSSPSEDVISGGVYIVRIPCGPPNRYIPKESLWPYIGEFVDGALAHIVHVGKAIGEEINGGKPIRPYVVHGHYADAGEAASLLSGVLNVPMVLTGHSLGRNKLQQLLQQGSLTREDINSTYKIMRRIEAEEAALDAAAVVVTSTRQEVEEQWGLYDGFDVRLERKLRIRRRRGVSNFGRYMPRMVVIPPGIEFTNATAERKGSSDSDTDLKSLIDRRKSSIPPIWSEMMRFFKNPHKPMILALSRPDPKKNVVTLLKAFGESRILQELANMTLILGNRDNIEDMPESSSILLTTILKLVDKYNLYGQVAYPKHHKQNDVPEIYRLAAKTK
;
A
#
# COMPACT_ATOMS: atom_id res chain seq x y z
N LYS A 1 -45.28 26.20 -15.35
CA LYS A 1 -44.07 25.33 -15.40
C LYS A 1 -43.14 25.76 -14.26
N ASN A 2 -42.92 24.91 -13.24
CA ASN A 2 -42.18 25.13 -11.97
C ASN A 2 -43.01 25.40 -10.70
N GLU A 3 -44.25 24.90 -10.59
CA GLU A 3 -45.03 24.96 -9.34
C GLU A 3 -44.32 24.29 -8.15
N TRP A 4 -43.55 23.23 -8.41
CA TRP A 4 -42.74 22.56 -7.39
C TRP A 4 -41.66 23.48 -6.79
N LEU A 5 -41.09 24.40 -7.58
CA LEU A 5 -40.05 25.33 -7.12
C LEU A 5 -40.64 26.37 -6.16
N HIS A 6 -41.84 26.86 -6.46
CA HIS A 6 -42.59 27.74 -5.57
C HIS A 6 -42.99 27.02 -4.28
N GLY A 7 -43.45 25.77 -4.36
CA GLY A 7 -43.77 24.98 -3.17
C GLY A 7 -42.59 24.77 -2.22
N TYR A 8 -41.38 24.59 -2.75
CA TYR A 8 -40.17 24.49 -1.92
C TYR A 8 -39.77 25.83 -1.27
N LEU A 9 -39.81 26.91 -2.04
CA LEU A 9 -39.47 28.25 -1.55
C LEU A 9 -40.43 28.71 -0.45
N GLU A 10 -41.72 28.41 -0.59
CA GLU A 10 -42.72 28.65 0.46
C GLU A 10 -42.43 27.82 1.71
N ALA A 11 -42.12 26.54 1.56
CA ALA A 11 -41.79 25.67 2.69
C ALA A 11 -40.55 26.16 3.48
N ILE A 12 -39.50 26.63 2.78
CA ILE A 12 -38.32 27.22 3.41
C ILE A 12 -38.63 28.52 4.15
N LEU A 13 -39.39 29.41 3.51
CA LEU A 13 -39.76 30.70 4.10
C LEU A 13 -40.62 30.51 5.36
N ASP A 14 -41.53 29.53 5.34
CA ASP A 14 -42.34 29.16 6.51
C ASP A 14 -41.51 28.60 7.67
N VAL A 15 -40.54 27.71 7.40
CA VAL A 15 -39.67 27.15 8.44
C VAL A 15 -38.86 28.26 9.11
N LYS A 16 -38.43 29.27 8.35
CA LYS A 16 -37.71 30.43 8.88
C LYS A 16 -38.60 31.40 9.65
N ALA A 17 -39.85 31.59 9.23
CA ALA A 17 -40.82 32.43 9.95
C ALA A 17 -41.15 31.86 11.35
N GLY A 18 -41.17 30.53 11.50
CA GLY A 18 -41.40 29.87 12.79
C GLY A 18 -40.25 29.94 13.79
N ASN A 19 -39.05 30.35 13.38
CA ASN A 19 -37.83 30.32 14.22
C ASN A 19 -37.50 31.69 14.88
N ASN A 20 -38.14 32.79 14.48
CA ASN A 20 -37.81 34.15 14.97
C ASN A 20 -38.85 34.69 15.97
N GLY A 21 -38.79 34.24 17.21
CA GLY A 21 -39.51 34.87 18.34
C GLY A 21 -38.86 36.18 18.81
N GLY A 22 -38.71 37.21 17.97
CA GLY A 22 -38.20 38.50 18.48
C GLY A 22 -37.84 39.65 17.54
N ARG A 23 -37.92 39.54 16.21
CA ARG A 23 -37.76 40.71 15.31
C ARG A 23 -38.80 40.64 14.20
N ARG A 24 -39.61 41.70 14.06
CA ARG A 24 -40.62 41.86 13.00
C ARG A 24 -39.96 41.60 11.64
N PHE A 25 -40.16 40.38 11.13
CA PHE A 25 -39.73 39.93 9.82
C PHE A 25 -40.95 40.09 8.93
N ASP A 26 -40.96 41.08 8.04
CA ASP A 26 -42.09 41.29 7.12
C ASP A 26 -41.96 40.32 5.92
N PRO A 27 -42.79 39.26 5.84
CA PRO A 27 -42.66 38.23 4.82
C PRO A 27 -42.99 38.75 3.41
N GLU A 28 -43.82 39.80 3.30
CA GLU A 28 -44.27 40.33 2.00
C GLU A 28 -43.17 41.13 1.29
N MET A 29 -42.33 41.84 2.04
CA MET A 29 -41.27 42.69 1.48
C MET A 29 -40.13 41.87 0.83
N LYS A 30 -39.82 40.69 1.38
CA LYS A 30 -38.82 39.77 0.79
C LYS A 30 -39.41 38.91 -0.33
N ARG A 31 -40.68 38.50 -0.21
CA ARG A 31 -41.43 37.81 -1.28
C ARG A 31 -41.53 38.68 -2.54
N SER A 32 -41.79 39.97 -2.39
CA SER A 32 -41.82 40.92 -3.52
C SER A 32 -40.44 41.18 -4.11
N SER A 33 -39.38 41.29 -3.30
CA SER A 33 -38.00 41.44 -3.78
C SER A 33 -37.50 40.22 -4.59
N ILE A 34 -37.89 39.01 -4.19
CA ILE A 34 -37.54 37.78 -4.92
C ILE A 34 -38.38 37.65 -6.20
N ARG A 35 -39.68 37.99 -6.17
CA ARG A 35 -40.51 38.04 -7.40
C ARG A 35 -39.97 39.05 -8.41
N LYS A 36 -39.61 40.26 -7.96
CA LYS A 36 -38.96 41.27 -8.80
C LYS A 36 -37.65 40.78 -9.42
N LYS A 37 -36.80 40.11 -8.65
CA LYS A 37 -35.54 39.55 -9.16
C LYS A 37 -35.75 38.40 -10.15
N LEU A 38 -36.86 37.66 -10.06
CA LEU A 38 -37.23 36.64 -11.05
C LEU A 38 -37.78 37.25 -12.35
N GLU A 39 -38.47 38.38 -12.25
CA GLU A 39 -39.06 39.10 -13.40
C GLU A 39 -38.06 40.02 -14.11
N GLU A 40 -37.08 40.60 -13.41
CA GLU A 40 -36.05 41.50 -13.98
C GLU A 40 -34.95 40.76 -14.79
N THR A 41 -34.82 39.43 -14.64
CA THR A 41 -33.91 38.62 -15.46
C THR A 41 -34.56 38.19 -16.77
N ASP A 42 -34.65 39.12 -17.72
CA ASP A 42 -35.11 38.85 -19.09
C ASP A 42 -34.01 38.20 -19.96
N MET A 43 -33.48 37.06 -19.50
CA MET A 43 -32.45 36.28 -20.18
C MET A 43 -32.85 34.80 -20.19
N LYS A 44 -33.74 34.48 -21.15
CA LYS A 44 -34.29 33.14 -21.42
C LYS A 44 -33.26 32.05 -21.79
N LEU A 45 -31.95 32.28 -21.67
CA LEU A 45 -30.92 31.30 -22.08
C LEU A 45 -29.82 30.98 -21.06
N LEU A 46 -29.75 31.60 -19.88
CA LEU A 46 -28.66 31.24 -18.92
C LEU A 46 -29.02 31.25 -17.42
N PHE A 47 -30.30 31.32 -17.05
CA PHE A 47 -30.68 31.11 -15.65
C PHE A 47 -30.73 29.60 -15.35
N SER A 48 -29.73 29.09 -14.62
CA SER A 48 -29.78 27.73 -14.04
C SER A 48 -30.39 27.82 -12.65
N PRO A 49 -31.64 27.35 -12.44
CA PRO A 49 -32.28 27.33 -11.13
C PRO A 49 -31.43 26.58 -10.10
N THR A 50 -30.68 25.57 -10.55
CA THR A 50 -29.76 24.78 -9.75
C THR A 50 -28.59 25.60 -9.23
N LYS A 51 -28.04 26.53 -10.04
CA LYS A 51 -26.92 27.38 -9.64
C LYS A 51 -27.36 28.41 -8.59
N TYR A 52 -28.49 29.09 -8.82
CA TYR A 52 -29.09 30.01 -7.84
C TYR A 52 -29.43 29.29 -6.53
N PHE A 53 -29.95 28.06 -6.60
CA PHE A 53 -30.26 27.27 -5.40
C PHE A 53 -29.03 26.88 -4.59
N VAL A 54 -27.98 26.41 -5.26
CA VAL A 54 -26.76 25.97 -4.59
C VAL A 54 -25.99 27.15 -4.00
N GLU A 55 -25.98 28.30 -4.68
CA GLU A 55 -25.26 29.48 -4.20
C GLU A 55 -26.05 30.24 -3.12
N GLU A 56 -27.37 30.38 -3.25
CA GLU A 56 -28.12 31.25 -2.33
C GLU A 56 -28.76 30.48 -1.16
N ILE A 57 -29.32 29.28 -1.38
CA ILE A 57 -30.04 28.55 -0.32
C ILE A 57 -29.07 27.78 0.58
N VAL A 58 -28.10 27.05 0.02
CA VAL A 58 -27.15 26.26 0.83
C VAL A 58 -26.21 27.16 1.65
N ASN A 59 -25.95 28.40 1.21
CA ASN A 59 -25.10 29.34 1.93
C ASN A 59 -25.84 30.22 2.94
N THR A 60 -27.15 30.45 2.75
CA THR A 60 -27.92 31.40 3.58
C THR A 60 -28.74 30.73 4.70
N PHE A 61 -28.99 29.42 4.62
CA PHE A 61 -29.83 28.69 5.58
C PHE A 61 -29.03 27.65 6.38
N GLU A 62 -29.36 27.49 7.65
CA GLU A 62 -28.72 26.49 8.51
C GLU A 62 -29.15 25.06 8.16
N GLU A 63 -28.28 24.09 8.43
CA GLU A 63 -28.52 22.66 8.15
C GLU A 63 -29.85 22.15 8.78
N THR A 64 -30.17 22.65 9.97
CA THR A 64 -31.38 22.34 10.75
C THR A 64 -32.66 22.86 10.05
N ASP A 65 -32.61 24.04 9.45
CA ASP A 65 -33.74 24.64 8.72
C ASP A 65 -34.00 23.88 7.41
N ILE A 66 -32.94 23.50 6.70
CA ILE A 66 -33.03 22.71 5.46
C ILE A 66 -33.59 21.31 5.76
N HIS A 67 -33.17 20.69 6.86
CA HIS A 67 -33.69 19.39 7.31
C HIS A 67 -35.18 19.45 7.70
N ARG A 68 -35.59 20.48 8.45
CA ARG A 68 -37.00 20.69 8.81
C ARG A 68 -37.87 20.96 7.59
N THR A 69 -37.35 21.69 6.60
CA THR A 69 -38.02 21.90 5.31
C THR A 69 -38.25 20.58 4.59
N TRP A 70 -37.25 19.70 4.54
CA TRP A 70 -37.39 18.37 3.95
C TRP A 70 -38.49 17.56 4.64
N ILE A 71 -38.49 17.51 5.98
CA ILE A 71 -39.53 16.81 6.76
C ILE A 71 -40.91 17.41 6.49
N LYS A 72 -41.04 18.74 6.51
CA LYS A 72 -42.33 19.43 6.30
C LYS A 72 -42.89 19.17 4.90
N VAL A 73 -42.03 19.14 3.88
CA VAL A 73 -42.40 18.78 2.50
C VAL A 73 -42.81 17.30 2.40
N GLY A 74 -42.19 16.41 3.17
CA GLY A 74 -42.53 14.98 3.21
C GLY A 74 -43.85 14.67 3.93
N VAL A 75 -44.28 15.51 4.87
CA VAL A 75 -45.48 15.27 5.71
C VAL A 75 -46.73 15.97 5.16
N GLY A 76 -46.60 17.08 4.42
CA GLY A 76 -47.69 18.03 4.19
C GLY A 76 -48.54 17.93 2.92
N ARG A 77 -48.60 16.80 2.18
CA ARG A 77 -49.42 16.74 0.95
C ARG A 77 -50.23 15.46 0.77
N ASP A 78 -51.43 15.66 0.26
CA ASP A 78 -52.48 14.66 0.05
C ASP A 78 -52.02 13.51 -0.86
N ILE A 79 -52.48 12.30 -0.56
CA ILE A 79 -51.91 11.02 -1.04
C ILE A 79 -51.96 10.88 -2.56
N GLN A 80 -52.80 11.65 -3.26
CA GLN A 80 -53.00 11.57 -4.70
C GLN A 80 -52.00 12.39 -5.56
N HIS A 81 -51.22 13.31 -4.99
CA HIS A 81 -50.19 14.08 -5.72
C HIS A 81 -48.84 14.10 -4.99
N ARG A 82 -48.29 12.91 -4.70
CA ARG A 82 -46.88 12.78 -4.27
C ARG A 82 -45.93 13.12 -5.40
N ASP A 83 -45.47 14.37 -5.45
CA ASP A 83 -44.43 14.79 -6.39
C ASP A 83 -43.04 14.39 -5.86
N ASN A 84 -42.68 13.12 -6.05
CA ASN A 84 -41.41 12.50 -5.61
C ASN A 84 -40.16 13.30 -6.01
N ARG A 85 -40.28 14.20 -6.99
CA ARG A 85 -39.20 15.05 -7.46
C ARG A 85 -38.80 16.11 -6.44
N LEU A 86 -39.76 16.64 -5.68
CA LEU A 86 -39.54 17.68 -4.68
C LEU A 86 -38.81 17.11 -3.45
N GLU A 87 -39.29 15.98 -2.93
CA GLU A 87 -38.70 15.28 -1.79
C GLU A 87 -37.25 14.86 -2.03
N ASN A 88 -36.98 14.25 -3.20
CA ASN A 88 -35.63 13.86 -3.61
C ASN A 88 -34.68 15.07 -3.72
N MET A 89 -35.20 16.23 -4.12
CA MET A 89 -34.42 17.46 -4.19
C MET A 89 -34.13 18.00 -2.78
N CYS A 90 -35.13 18.08 -1.90
CA CYS A 90 -34.96 18.49 -0.50
C CYS A 90 -33.87 17.67 0.19
N TRP A 91 -33.92 16.35 0.01
CA TRP A 91 -32.94 15.41 0.54
C TRP A 91 -31.53 15.64 -0.04
N ARG A 92 -31.40 15.84 -1.36
CA ARG A 92 -30.12 16.16 -2.01
C ARG A 92 -29.52 17.47 -1.49
N VAL A 93 -30.33 18.51 -1.31
CA VAL A 93 -29.88 19.81 -0.80
C VAL A 93 -29.39 19.68 0.64
N TRP A 94 -30.13 18.97 1.50
CA TRP A 94 -29.70 18.68 2.86
C TRP A 94 -28.40 17.87 2.89
N HIS A 95 -28.28 16.84 2.05
CA HIS A 95 -27.07 16.01 1.96
C HIS A 95 -25.84 16.80 1.53
N ILE A 96 -25.99 17.71 0.55
CA ILE A 96 -24.90 18.59 0.08
C ILE A 96 -24.48 19.57 1.18
N ALA A 97 -25.43 20.20 1.88
CA ALA A 97 -25.16 21.11 2.99
C ALA A 97 -24.40 20.42 4.13
N ARG A 98 -24.81 19.20 4.50
CA ARG A 98 -24.14 18.36 5.50
C ARG A 98 -22.73 17.96 5.08
N LYS A 99 -22.53 17.57 3.82
CA LYS A 99 -21.20 17.23 3.28
C LYS A 99 -20.26 18.44 3.28
N LYS A 100 -20.76 19.63 2.95
CA LYS A 100 -19.99 20.89 3.01
C LYS A 100 -19.57 21.23 4.44
N LYS A 101 -20.47 21.12 5.41
CA LYS A 101 -20.19 21.38 6.83
C LYS A 101 -19.15 20.40 7.39
N ARG A 102 -19.21 19.12 6.98
CA ARG A 102 -18.19 18.12 7.32
C ARG A 102 -16.81 18.49 6.78
N ILE A 103 -16.73 18.92 5.51
CA ILE A 103 -15.47 19.38 4.90
C ILE A 103 -14.92 20.64 5.60
N ALA A 104 -15.80 21.58 5.97
CA ALA A 104 -15.40 22.78 6.71
C ALA A 104 -14.83 22.42 8.09
N TRP A 105 -15.50 21.49 8.81
CA TRP A 105 -15.02 20.98 10.10
C TRP A 105 -13.68 20.26 9.99
N ASP A 106 -13.47 19.44 8.95
CA ASP A 106 -12.17 18.80 8.69
C ASP A 106 -11.07 19.83 8.40
N LEU A 107 -11.41 20.93 7.71
CA LEU A 107 -10.48 22.04 7.45
C LEU A 107 -10.13 22.83 8.71
N GLU A 108 -11.12 23.13 9.55
CA GLU A 108 -10.92 23.76 10.86
C GLU A 108 -10.11 22.88 11.78
N ARG A 109 -10.38 21.57 11.83
CA ARG A 109 -9.58 20.60 12.59
C ARG A 109 -8.12 20.61 12.15
N ARG A 110 -7.85 20.60 10.84
CA ARG A 110 -6.48 20.72 10.30
C ARG A 110 -5.82 22.08 10.58
N ARG A 111 -6.58 23.16 10.69
CA ARG A 111 -6.05 24.47 11.12
C ARG A 111 -5.71 24.45 12.61
N TYR A 112 -6.62 23.94 13.43
CA TYR A 112 -6.40 23.75 14.87
C TYR A 112 -5.20 22.83 15.14
N GLU A 113 -5.05 21.73 14.41
CA GLU A 113 -3.87 20.84 14.50
C GLU A 113 -2.56 21.54 14.12
N ARG A 114 -2.56 22.41 13.10
CA ARG A 114 -1.37 23.21 12.74
C ARG A 114 -1.07 24.28 13.77
N GLU A 115 -2.09 24.94 14.30
CA GLU A 115 -1.94 26.02 15.27
C GLU A 115 -1.54 25.47 16.64
N LYS A 116 -2.11 24.33 17.03
CA LYS A 116 -1.65 23.51 18.16
C LYS A 116 -0.22 23.04 17.93
N GLY A 117 0.12 22.51 16.76
CA GLY A 117 1.51 22.14 16.44
C GLY A 117 2.49 23.33 16.49
N ARG A 118 2.03 24.54 16.16
CA ARG A 118 2.84 25.77 16.30
C ARG A 118 2.96 26.22 17.77
N ARG A 119 1.88 26.08 18.56
CA ARG A 119 1.86 26.35 20.00
C ARG A 119 2.73 25.36 20.77
N ASP A 120 2.54 24.07 20.55
CA ASP A 120 3.35 22.98 21.09
C ASP A 120 4.84 23.18 20.72
N ALA A 121 5.16 23.62 19.51
CA ALA A 121 6.54 23.93 19.10
C ALA A 121 7.12 25.19 19.77
N ALA A 122 6.30 26.19 20.09
CA ALA A 122 6.70 27.39 20.81
C ALA A 122 6.88 27.12 22.31
N GLU A 123 6.05 26.25 22.88
CA GLU A 123 6.11 25.79 24.27
C GLU A 123 7.30 24.84 24.49
N ASP A 124 7.57 23.93 23.54
CA ASP A 124 8.80 23.12 23.48
C ASP A 124 10.05 24.02 23.38
N LEU A 125 9.98 25.20 22.74
CA LEU A 125 11.09 26.17 22.67
C LEU A 125 11.26 26.98 23.97
N SER A 126 10.18 27.26 24.72
CA SER A 126 10.26 27.95 26.01
C SER A 126 10.70 27.02 27.14
N GLU A 127 10.25 25.76 27.16
CA GLU A 127 10.71 24.76 28.15
C GLU A 127 12.21 24.46 28.03
N LEU A 128 12.78 24.56 26.81
CA LEU A 128 14.21 24.45 26.58
C LEU A 128 15.02 25.64 27.13
N SER A 129 14.38 26.79 27.40
CA SER A 129 15.03 27.98 27.95
C SER A 129 14.95 28.05 29.48
N GLU A 130 13.98 27.39 30.11
CA GLU A 130 13.76 27.47 31.57
C GLU A 130 14.52 26.38 32.35
N GLY A 131 15.09 25.38 31.67
CA GLY A 131 15.87 24.29 32.29
C GLY A 131 17.35 24.56 32.50
N GLU A 132 17.91 25.69 32.04
CA GLU A 132 19.34 26.02 32.19
C GLU A 132 19.57 27.05 33.30
N LYS A 133 19.45 26.61 34.55
CA LYS A 133 20.19 27.21 35.67
C LYS A 133 20.79 26.10 36.51
N ASP A 134 21.96 25.62 36.11
CA ASP A 134 23.04 25.34 37.06
C ASP A 134 24.43 25.11 36.41
N SER A 135 25.36 25.96 36.86
CA SER A 135 26.83 25.83 36.95
C SER A 135 27.75 25.80 35.71
N ASN A 136 28.47 26.92 35.59
CA ASN A 136 29.83 27.19 35.06
C ASN A 136 30.08 27.31 33.54
N PRO A 137 30.63 28.47 33.07
CA PRO A 137 30.96 28.70 31.68
C PRO A 137 32.40 28.22 31.37
N VAL A 138 32.55 27.32 30.39
CA VAL A 138 33.83 27.12 29.71
C VAL A 138 33.73 27.76 28.33
N THR A 139 34.59 28.74 28.13
CA THR A 139 34.84 29.47 26.88
C THR A 139 35.23 28.52 25.75
N ALA A 140 34.46 28.50 24.67
CA ALA A 140 34.97 28.16 23.33
C ALA A 140 34.05 28.76 22.26
N ALA A 141 34.35 29.98 21.85
CA ALA A 141 33.93 30.50 20.56
C ALA A 141 34.82 29.89 19.47
N ALA A 142 34.29 28.99 18.64
CA ALA A 142 34.85 28.67 17.34
C ALA A 142 33.78 27.99 16.46
N GLY A 143 33.45 28.65 15.35
CA GLY A 143 32.94 28.05 14.11
C GLY A 143 31.69 27.16 14.19
N LEU A 144 30.53 27.73 13.90
CA LEU A 144 29.37 26.97 13.44
C LEU A 144 29.70 26.25 12.12
N SER A 145 30.25 25.04 12.20
CA SER A 145 30.24 24.11 11.08
C SER A 145 28.80 23.69 10.84
N ARG A 146 28.26 24.02 9.65
CA ARG A 146 27.07 23.36 9.11
C ARG A 146 27.38 21.87 8.98
N VAL A 147 27.03 21.09 9.99
CA VAL A 147 27.10 19.63 9.93
C VAL A 147 25.91 19.17 9.09
N ASN A 148 26.20 18.91 7.82
CA ASN A 148 25.36 18.07 6.97
C ASN A 148 25.09 16.76 7.73
N SER A 149 23.89 16.23 7.56
CA SER A 149 23.61 14.86 7.97
C SER A 149 24.50 13.92 7.17
N ASP A 150 25.65 13.55 7.74
CA ASP A 150 26.47 12.46 7.23
C ASP A 150 25.74 11.14 7.51
N THR A 151 24.70 10.88 6.72
CA THR A 151 24.64 9.57 6.06
C THR A 151 25.92 9.51 5.26
N GLN A 152 26.94 8.85 5.82
CA GLN A 152 28.12 8.47 5.05
C GLN A 152 27.56 7.69 3.86
N ILE A 153 27.54 8.30 2.69
CA ILE A 153 27.34 7.61 1.42
C ILE A 153 28.70 6.96 1.20
N TRP A 154 28.75 5.64 1.35
CA TRP A 154 30.01 4.90 1.29
C TRP A 154 30.57 5.09 -0.12
N SER A 155 31.82 5.54 -0.22
CA SER A 155 32.57 5.48 -1.48
C SER A 155 32.85 4.01 -1.77
N GLU A 156 32.40 3.52 -2.93
CA GLU A 156 32.53 2.12 -3.35
C GLU A 156 33.98 1.64 -3.45
N GLU A 157 34.95 2.56 -3.42
CA GLU A 157 36.36 2.30 -3.74
C GLU A 157 37.21 1.79 -2.57
N ASP A 158 36.78 1.93 -1.30
CA ASP A 158 37.65 1.69 -0.12
C ASP A 158 37.11 0.68 0.94
N THR A 159 35.89 0.15 0.80
CA THR A 159 35.34 -0.79 1.80
C THR A 159 35.69 -2.25 1.46
N PRO A 160 36.33 -3.01 2.36
CA PRO A 160 36.61 -4.41 2.12
C PRO A 160 35.30 -5.21 1.98
N ARG A 161 35.22 -6.08 0.96
CA ARG A 161 34.09 -7.01 0.71
C ARG A 161 34.01 -8.10 1.78
N ASN A 162 33.48 -7.77 2.94
CA ASN A 162 33.41 -8.70 4.07
C ASN A 162 32.04 -8.76 4.75
N LEU A 163 31.02 -8.07 4.23
CA LEU A 163 29.71 -8.05 4.87
C LEU A 163 28.95 -9.34 4.58
N TYR A 164 28.57 -10.04 5.65
CA TYR A 164 27.62 -11.14 5.62
C TYR A 164 26.24 -10.62 6.06
N LEU A 165 25.25 -10.71 5.18
CA LEU A 165 23.89 -10.24 5.44
C LEU A 165 22.93 -11.43 5.56
N VAL A 166 22.04 -11.38 6.55
CA VAL A 166 21.01 -12.41 6.76
C VAL A 166 19.63 -11.77 6.62
N LEU A 167 18.83 -12.28 5.69
CA LEU A 167 17.42 -11.94 5.53
C LEU A 167 16.57 -13.12 6.00
N ILE A 168 15.46 -12.85 6.67
CA ILE A 168 14.55 -13.90 7.18
C ILE A 168 13.16 -13.66 6.62
N SER A 169 12.59 -14.68 5.98
CA SER A 169 11.20 -14.72 5.56
C SER A 169 10.68 -16.15 5.67
N ILE A 170 9.85 -16.44 6.67
CA ILE A 170 9.52 -17.82 7.06
C ILE A 170 8.30 -18.34 6.27
N HIS A 171 7.17 -17.64 6.32
CA HIS A 171 5.97 -18.06 5.59
C HIS A 171 6.07 -17.87 4.07
N GLY A 172 5.14 -18.55 3.37
CA GLY A 172 5.03 -18.51 1.92
C GLY A 172 5.99 -19.49 1.23
N LEU A 173 5.81 -19.64 -0.07
CA LEU A 173 6.65 -20.48 -0.92
C LEU A 173 7.77 -19.65 -1.56
N ILE A 174 8.98 -19.75 -1.01
CA ILE A 174 10.14 -18.95 -1.46
C ILE A 174 11.09 -19.80 -2.32
N ARG A 175 11.29 -19.34 -3.57
CA ARG A 175 12.26 -19.86 -4.54
C ARG A 175 12.73 -18.75 -5.47
N GLY A 176 13.89 -18.92 -6.08
CA GLY A 176 14.53 -17.92 -6.93
C GLY A 176 13.84 -17.75 -8.27
N GLU A 177 13.46 -18.87 -8.89
CA GLU A 177 12.88 -18.90 -10.23
C GLU A 177 11.46 -19.46 -10.25
N ASN A 178 10.66 -19.00 -11.22
CA ASN A 178 9.28 -19.44 -11.42
C ASN A 178 8.38 -19.29 -10.17
N MET A 179 8.56 -18.28 -9.33
CA MET A 179 7.80 -18.13 -8.08
C MET A 179 6.28 -18.33 -8.27
N GLU A 180 5.65 -19.09 -7.37
CA GLU A 180 4.21 -19.41 -7.43
C GLU A 180 3.33 -18.27 -6.89
N LEU A 181 3.60 -17.05 -7.38
CA LEU A 181 2.97 -15.83 -6.90
C LEU A 181 1.45 -15.91 -7.06
N GLY A 182 0.74 -15.84 -5.95
CA GLY A 182 -0.72 -15.84 -5.93
C GLY A 182 -1.38 -17.20 -5.90
N ARG A 183 -0.60 -18.27 -5.70
CA ARG A 183 -1.12 -19.61 -5.37
C ARG A 183 -2.00 -19.58 -4.12
N ASP A 184 -1.57 -18.84 -3.10
CA ASP A 184 -2.20 -18.77 -1.79
C ASP A 184 -2.05 -17.35 -1.17
N PRO A 185 -2.65 -17.10 0.01
CA PRO A 185 -2.57 -15.80 0.69
C PRO A 185 -1.16 -15.41 1.18
N ASP A 186 -0.23 -16.35 1.28
CA ASP A 186 1.09 -16.23 1.92
C ASP A 186 2.19 -16.02 0.87
N THR A 187 2.06 -16.65 -0.29
CA THR A 187 3.04 -16.60 -1.38
C THR A 187 2.83 -15.34 -2.19
N GLY A 188 3.33 -14.22 -1.64
CA GLY A 188 2.95 -12.81 -1.85
C GLY A 188 3.83 -11.94 -2.76
N GLY A 189 3.51 -10.64 -2.80
CA GLY A 189 4.47 -9.61 -3.21
C GLY A 189 5.68 -9.54 -2.27
N GLN A 190 5.52 -9.95 -1.01
CA GLN A 190 6.61 -10.13 -0.06
C GLN A 190 7.67 -11.12 -0.58
N VAL A 191 7.26 -12.30 -1.06
CA VAL A 191 8.19 -13.32 -1.59
C VAL A 191 9.03 -12.75 -2.72
N LYS A 192 8.38 -12.05 -3.66
CA LYS A 192 9.07 -11.37 -4.76
C LYS A 192 10.04 -10.31 -4.23
N TYR A 193 9.59 -9.46 -3.31
CA TYR A 193 10.40 -8.39 -2.72
C TYR A 193 11.67 -8.94 -2.06
N VAL A 194 11.57 -9.98 -1.22
CA VAL A 194 12.72 -10.46 -0.44
C VAL A 194 13.75 -11.16 -1.33
N VAL A 195 13.32 -11.85 -2.38
CA VAL A 195 14.22 -12.47 -3.37
C VAL A 195 14.94 -11.41 -4.20
N GLU A 196 14.21 -10.40 -4.70
CA GLU A 196 14.81 -9.28 -5.45
C GLU A 196 15.75 -8.43 -4.57
N LEU A 197 15.38 -8.22 -3.31
CA LEU A 197 16.23 -7.55 -2.32
C LEU A 197 17.52 -8.35 -2.09
N ALA A 198 17.44 -9.67 -1.90
CA ALA A 198 18.60 -10.51 -1.68
C ALA A 198 19.60 -10.42 -2.85
N ARG A 199 19.09 -10.49 -4.10
CA ARG A 199 19.90 -10.32 -5.31
C ARG A 199 20.56 -8.94 -5.36
N SER A 200 19.76 -7.89 -5.18
CA SER A 200 20.24 -6.50 -5.23
C SER A 200 21.30 -6.19 -4.16
N LEU A 201 21.17 -6.80 -2.97
CA LEU A 201 22.17 -6.69 -1.92
C LEU A 201 23.45 -7.45 -2.26
N GLY A 202 23.35 -8.60 -2.92
CA GLY A 202 24.51 -9.37 -3.39
C GLY A 202 25.34 -8.66 -4.45
N ASP A 203 24.71 -7.80 -5.25
CA ASP A 203 25.39 -6.98 -6.26
C ASP A 203 26.17 -5.79 -5.65
N MET A 204 25.98 -5.49 -4.36
CA MET A 204 26.66 -4.37 -3.71
C MET A 204 28.14 -4.66 -3.47
N ALA A 205 28.98 -3.69 -3.81
CA ALA A 205 30.42 -3.85 -3.76
C ALA A 205 31.02 -4.05 -2.36
N ALA A 206 30.30 -3.86 -1.26
CA ALA A 206 30.79 -4.18 0.10
C ALA A 206 30.31 -5.56 0.61
N VAL A 207 29.35 -6.17 -0.09
CA VAL A 207 28.68 -7.39 0.36
C VAL A 207 29.43 -8.62 -0.11
N TYR A 208 29.81 -9.46 0.85
CA TYR A 208 30.43 -10.74 0.56
C TYR A 208 29.38 -11.81 0.29
N ARG A 209 28.40 -11.95 1.19
CA ARG A 209 27.38 -13.02 1.10
C ARG A 209 26.04 -12.54 1.61
N VAL A 210 24.97 -13.00 0.97
CA VAL A 210 23.59 -12.82 1.44
C VAL A 210 22.91 -14.17 1.58
N ASP A 211 22.38 -14.46 2.77
CA ASP A 211 21.52 -15.62 3.01
C ASP A 211 20.07 -15.16 3.23
N LEU A 212 19.15 -15.56 2.36
CA LEU A 212 17.71 -15.49 2.56
C LEU A 212 17.22 -16.78 3.21
N ILE A 213 17.04 -16.75 4.53
CA ILE A 213 16.64 -17.91 5.33
C ILE A 213 15.12 -18.03 5.38
N THR A 214 14.62 -19.21 5.05
CA THR A 214 13.19 -19.55 5.01
C THR A 214 12.94 -20.98 5.49
N ARG A 215 11.69 -21.40 5.56
CA ARG A 215 11.30 -22.75 5.99
C ARG A 215 11.49 -23.77 4.87
N GLN A 216 11.99 -24.96 5.20
CA GLN A 216 12.05 -26.11 4.30
C GLN A 216 10.70 -26.84 4.24
N ILE A 217 10.26 -27.18 3.02
CA ILE A 217 8.94 -27.77 2.78
C ILE A 217 9.06 -28.94 1.81
N SER A 218 8.91 -30.17 2.33
CA SER A 218 9.00 -31.42 1.57
C SER A 218 7.63 -32.04 1.31
N SER A 219 6.60 -31.21 1.10
CA SER A 219 5.24 -31.67 0.87
C SER A 219 5.02 -32.08 -0.59
N PRO A 220 4.29 -33.18 -0.86
CA PRO A 220 3.95 -33.57 -2.23
C PRO A 220 3.00 -32.59 -2.93
N GLU A 221 2.37 -31.68 -2.18
CA GLU A 221 1.44 -30.66 -2.71
C GLU A 221 2.16 -29.50 -3.43
N VAL A 222 3.46 -29.33 -3.19
CA VAL A 222 4.27 -28.23 -3.73
C VAL A 222 5.47 -28.78 -4.49
N SER A 223 6.18 -27.92 -5.22
CA SER A 223 7.37 -28.32 -5.95
C SER A 223 8.45 -28.91 -5.01
N SER A 224 9.10 -30.00 -5.43
CA SER A 224 10.20 -30.63 -4.68
C SER A 224 11.36 -29.68 -4.39
N THR A 225 11.52 -28.62 -5.17
CA THR A 225 12.54 -27.57 -4.99
C THR A 225 12.42 -26.85 -3.65
N TYR A 226 11.24 -26.74 -3.04
CA TYR A 226 11.10 -26.17 -1.68
C TYR A 226 11.67 -27.09 -0.59
N GLY A 227 11.91 -28.36 -0.92
CA GLY A 227 12.59 -29.32 -0.05
C GLY A 227 14.11 -29.26 -0.17
N GLU A 228 14.67 -28.54 -1.15
CA GLU A 228 16.13 -28.42 -1.31
C GLU A 228 16.70 -27.45 -0.26
N PRO A 229 17.64 -27.89 0.60
CA PRO A 229 18.14 -27.08 1.72
C PRO A 229 18.78 -25.76 1.30
N VAL A 230 19.39 -25.70 0.13
CA VAL A 230 20.11 -24.52 -0.37
C VAL A 230 19.82 -24.35 -1.86
N GLU A 231 19.49 -23.14 -2.27
CA GLU A 231 19.35 -22.72 -3.67
C GLU A 231 20.20 -21.47 -3.89
N MET A 232 21.06 -21.48 -4.91
CA MET A 232 21.89 -20.32 -5.26
C MET A 232 21.11 -19.39 -6.20
N LEU A 233 20.95 -18.12 -5.82
CA LEU A 233 20.22 -17.12 -6.59
C LEU A 233 21.08 -16.37 -7.60
N SER A 234 22.33 -16.10 -7.23
CA SER A 234 23.28 -15.35 -8.05
C SER A 234 24.68 -15.85 -7.74
N SER A 235 25.38 -16.32 -8.77
CA SER A 235 26.78 -16.72 -8.67
C SER A 235 27.67 -15.47 -8.64
N PRO A 236 28.85 -15.56 -8.00
CA PRO A 236 29.88 -14.53 -8.14
C PRO A 236 30.21 -14.33 -9.62
N SER A 237 30.40 -13.09 -10.06
CA SER A 237 31.04 -12.86 -11.36
C SER A 237 32.49 -13.35 -11.28
N GLU A 238 33.03 -13.91 -12.38
CA GLU A 238 34.40 -14.48 -12.40
C GLU A 238 35.48 -13.46 -11.96
N ASP A 239 35.19 -12.16 -12.12
CA ASP A 239 36.08 -11.05 -11.75
C ASP A 239 35.92 -10.57 -10.30
N VAL A 240 35.04 -11.18 -9.50
CA VAL A 240 34.63 -10.71 -8.17
C VAL A 240 34.71 -11.81 -7.12
N ILE A 241 35.54 -11.59 -6.09
CA ILE A 241 35.51 -12.37 -4.85
C ILE A 241 34.20 -12.03 -4.11
N SER A 242 33.18 -12.88 -4.28
CA SER A 242 31.89 -12.84 -3.57
C SER A 242 31.54 -14.25 -3.15
N GLY A 243 30.96 -14.38 -1.96
CA GLY A 243 30.38 -15.62 -1.47
C GLY A 243 29.02 -15.93 -2.13
N GLY A 244 28.42 -15.00 -2.88
CA GLY A 244 27.16 -15.20 -3.59
C GLY A 244 25.89 -14.97 -2.75
N VAL A 245 24.73 -15.21 -3.39
CA VAL A 245 23.40 -15.04 -2.78
C VAL A 245 22.68 -16.39 -2.75
N TYR A 246 22.15 -16.76 -1.58
CA TYR A 246 21.48 -18.05 -1.38
C TYR A 246 20.10 -17.89 -0.75
N ILE A 247 19.18 -18.77 -1.16
CA ILE A 247 18.04 -19.16 -0.32
C ILE A 247 18.50 -20.36 0.52
N VAL A 248 18.30 -20.25 1.83
CA VAL A 248 18.62 -21.31 2.79
C VAL A 248 17.34 -21.75 3.46
N ARG A 249 17.04 -23.04 3.39
CA ARG A 249 15.78 -23.61 3.89
C ARG A 249 16.04 -24.42 5.16
N ILE A 250 15.53 -23.93 6.27
CA ILE A 250 15.67 -24.56 7.59
C ILE A 250 14.47 -25.49 7.83
N PRO A 251 14.71 -26.78 8.13
CA PRO A 251 13.65 -27.67 8.56
C PRO A 251 13.07 -27.20 9.90
N CYS A 252 11.76 -26.94 9.92
CA CYS A 252 11.02 -26.68 11.14
C CYS A 252 9.54 -27.08 11.00
N GLY A 253 8.98 -27.60 12.08
CA GLY A 253 7.66 -28.21 12.09
C GLY A 253 7.54 -29.39 11.11
N PRO A 254 6.31 -29.88 10.87
CA PRO A 254 6.13 -31.08 10.06
C PRO A 254 6.56 -30.89 8.59
N PRO A 255 7.55 -31.67 8.10
CA PRO A 255 8.20 -31.40 6.80
C PRO A 255 7.28 -31.70 5.60
N ASN A 256 6.36 -32.65 5.75
CA ASN A 256 5.55 -33.18 4.65
C ASN A 256 4.28 -32.37 4.37
N ARG A 257 4.12 -31.18 4.98
CA ARG A 257 2.97 -30.30 4.79
C ARG A 257 3.34 -28.82 4.71
N TYR A 258 2.56 -28.09 3.91
CA TYR A 258 2.54 -26.64 3.96
C TYR A 258 1.88 -26.16 5.27
N ILE A 259 2.44 -25.13 5.91
CA ILE A 259 1.90 -24.55 7.14
C ILE A 259 1.57 -23.09 6.84
N PRO A 260 0.29 -22.68 6.90
CA PRO A 260 -0.10 -21.28 6.74
C PRO A 260 0.53 -20.40 7.82
N LYS A 261 0.78 -19.13 7.51
CA LYS A 261 1.41 -18.18 8.46
C LYS A 261 0.71 -18.07 9.81
N GLU A 262 -0.62 -18.22 9.85
CA GLU A 262 -1.42 -18.19 11.07
C GLU A 262 -1.09 -19.36 12.03
N SER A 263 -0.52 -20.44 11.52
CA SER A 263 -0.22 -21.68 12.24
C SER A 263 1.29 -21.92 12.46
N LEU A 264 2.16 -20.99 12.05
CA LEU A 264 3.61 -21.14 12.16
C LEU A 264 4.16 -20.88 13.57
N TRP A 265 3.45 -20.12 14.40
CA TRP A 265 3.93 -19.64 15.71
C TRP A 265 4.59 -20.70 16.61
N PRO A 266 4.06 -21.94 16.73
CA PRO A 266 4.68 -22.96 17.57
C PRO A 266 6.07 -23.42 17.11
N TYR A 267 6.42 -23.17 15.85
CA TYR A 267 7.64 -23.67 15.21
C TYR A 267 8.72 -22.59 15.04
N ILE A 268 8.46 -21.36 15.49
CA ILE A 268 9.42 -20.25 15.38
C ILE A 268 10.69 -20.52 16.19
N GLY A 269 10.56 -21.12 17.39
CA GLY A 269 11.73 -21.51 18.20
C GLY A 269 12.62 -22.52 17.50
N GLU A 270 12.04 -23.60 16.97
CA GLU A 270 12.76 -24.63 16.19
C GLU A 270 13.45 -24.02 14.96
N PHE A 271 12.77 -23.11 14.26
CA PHE A 271 13.36 -22.36 13.15
C PHE A 271 14.57 -21.52 13.59
N VAL A 272 14.46 -20.82 14.72
CA VAL A 272 15.55 -19.97 15.26
C VAL A 272 16.78 -20.82 15.60
N ASP A 273 16.60 -21.99 16.21
CA ASP A 273 17.71 -22.88 16.54
C ASP A 273 18.46 -23.34 15.27
N GLY A 274 17.71 -23.78 14.26
CA GLY A 274 18.28 -24.21 12.98
C GLY A 274 18.95 -23.05 12.21
N ALA A 275 18.32 -21.88 12.19
CA ALA A 275 18.88 -20.68 11.57
C ALA A 275 20.16 -20.22 12.27
N LEU A 276 20.19 -20.24 13.61
CA LEU A 276 21.37 -19.88 14.40
C LEU A 276 22.54 -20.82 14.08
N ALA A 277 22.29 -22.13 14.05
CA ALA A 277 23.30 -23.13 13.70
C ALA A 277 23.89 -22.88 12.31
N HIS A 278 23.03 -22.60 11.32
CA HIS A 278 23.44 -22.24 9.96
C HIS A 278 24.30 -20.98 9.93
N ILE A 279 23.84 -19.89 10.55
CA ILE A 279 24.53 -18.59 10.57
C ILE A 279 25.92 -18.72 11.19
N VAL A 280 26.04 -19.46 12.30
CA VAL A 280 27.33 -19.69 12.98
C VAL A 280 28.26 -20.52 12.10
N HIS A 281 27.74 -21.56 11.44
CA HIS A 281 28.51 -22.40 10.54
C HIS A 281 29.04 -21.61 9.34
N VAL A 282 28.18 -20.86 8.65
CA VAL A 282 28.53 -20.01 7.52
C VAL A 282 29.50 -18.91 7.95
N GLY A 283 29.26 -18.25 9.08
CA GLY A 283 30.16 -17.22 9.60
C GLY A 283 31.58 -17.73 9.86
N LYS A 284 31.71 -18.98 10.34
CA LYS A 284 33.01 -19.65 10.47
C LYS A 284 33.66 -19.92 9.11
N ALA A 285 32.90 -20.46 8.15
CA ALA A 285 33.40 -20.78 6.81
C ALA A 285 33.88 -19.52 6.07
N ILE A 286 33.11 -18.42 6.10
CA ILE A 286 33.52 -17.13 5.55
C ILE A 286 34.80 -16.63 6.26
N GLY A 287 34.87 -16.79 7.58
CA GLY A 287 36.03 -16.40 8.37
C GLY A 287 37.32 -17.12 7.97
N GLU A 288 37.23 -18.41 7.67
CA GLU A 288 38.34 -19.23 7.15
C GLU A 288 38.79 -18.76 5.77
N GLU A 289 37.87 -18.32 4.92
CA GLU A 289 38.14 -17.90 3.55
C GLU A 289 38.75 -16.49 3.45
N ILE A 290 38.17 -15.49 4.14
CA ILE A 290 38.50 -14.07 3.93
C ILE A 290 38.98 -13.32 5.18
N ASN A 291 38.99 -13.95 6.36
CA ASN A 291 39.30 -13.27 7.63
C ASN A 291 40.33 -14.02 8.49
N GLY A 292 41.22 -14.79 7.87
CA GLY A 292 42.33 -15.48 8.53
C GLY A 292 41.89 -16.47 9.61
N GLY A 293 40.75 -17.15 9.42
CA GLY A 293 40.19 -18.13 10.35
C GLY A 293 39.32 -17.55 11.48
N LYS A 294 39.19 -16.22 11.58
CA LYS A 294 38.30 -15.59 12.58
C LYS A 294 36.86 -15.58 12.07
N PRO A 295 35.89 -16.20 12.78
CA PRO A 295 34.50 -16.23 12.35
C PRO A 295 33.94 -14.83 12.10
N ILE A 296 33.29 -14.66 10.96
CA ILE A 296 32.56 -13.44 10.62
C ILE A 296 31.15 -13.54 11.18
N ARG A 297 30.73 -12.50 11.92
CA ARG A 297 29.35 -12.36 12.37
C ARG A 297 28.53 -11.73 11.25
N PRO A 298 27.23 -12.04 11.14
CA PRO A 298 26.37 -11.29 10.23
C PRO A 298 26.38 -9.82 10.63
N TYR A 299 26.48 -8.94 9.65
CA TYR A 299 26.45 -7.50 9.87
C TYR A 299 25.05 -7.03 10.28
N VAL A 300 24.02 -7.71 9.78
CA VAL A 300 22.62 -7.40 10.07
C VAL A 300 21.76 -8.65 9.93
N VAL A 301 20.70 -8.73 10.73
CA VAL A 301 19.59 -9.67 10.54
C VAL A 301 18.34 -8.88 10.17
N HIS A 302 17.77 -9.14 9.00
CA HIS A 302 16.62 -8.42 8.48
C HIS A 302 15.37 -9.32 8.47
N GLY A 303 14.44 -9.06 9.39
CA GLY A 303 13.15 -9.76 9.44
C GLY A 303 12.12 -9.16 8.50
N HIS A 304 11.41 -10.02 7.74
CA HIS A 304 10.33 -9.63 6.84
C HIS A 304 9.00 -10.24 7.27
N TYR A 305 8.04 -9.39 7.67
CA TYR A 305 6.76 -9.75 8.31
C TYR A 305 6.89 -10.16 9.79
N ALA A 306 5.75 -10.42 10.43
CA ALA A 306 5.66 -10.63 11.88
C ALA A 306 6.36 -11.90 12.39
N ASP A 307 6.21 -13.03 11.67
CA ASP A 307 6.83 -14.31 12.01
C ASP A 307 8.36 -14.23 11.94
N ALA A 308 8.89 -13.69 10.84
CA ALA A 308 10.31 -13.47 10.68
C ALA A 308 10.85 -12.33 11.57
N GLY A 309 10.02 -11.33 11.89
CA GLY A 309 10.36 -10.28 12.84
C GLY A 309 10.65 -10.84 14.23
N GLU A 310 9.81 -11.75 14.71
CA GLU A 310 10.05 -12.45 15.97
C GLU A 310 11.32 -13.30 15.93
N ALA A 311 11.50 -14.11 14.88
CA ALA A 311 12.73 -14.91 14.71
C ALA A 311 13.99 -14.04 14.64
N ALA A 312 13.94 -12.94 13.89
CA ALA A 312 15.03 -11.97 13.78
C ALA A 312 15.34 -11.29 15.12
N SER A 313 14.33 -11.01 15.94
CA SER A 313 14.51 -10.43 17.27
C SER A 313 15.31 -11.37 18.17
N LEU A 314 14.95 -12.65 18.19
CA LEU A 314 15.64 -13.67 18.96
C LEU A 314 17.08 -13.88 18.45
N LEU A 315 17.26 -14.02 17.13
CA LEU A 315 18.58 -14.21 16.52
C LEU A 315 19.50 -13.01 16.73
N SER A 316 18.99 -11.79 16.57
CA SER A 316 19.76 -10.56 16.76
C SER A 316 20.25 -10.40 18.20
N GLY A 317 19.42 -10.76 19.18
CA GLY A 317 19.78 -10.77 20.59
C GLY A 317 20.89 -11.77 20.92
N VAL A 318 20.77 -13.01 20.42
CA VAL A 318 21.77 -14.07 20.66
C VAL A 318 23.10 -13.79 19.94
N LEU A 319 23.04 -13.31 18.70
CA LEU A 319 24.23 -13.00 17.89
C LEU A 319 24.87 -11.66 18.27
N ASN A 320 24.14 -10.82 19.03
CA ASN A 320 24.49 -9.44 19.35
C ASN A 320 24.79 -8.61 18.09
N VAL A 321 23.85 -8.62 17.15
CA VAL A 321 23.94 -7.93 15.86
C VAL A 321 22.71 -7.04 15.64
N PRO A 322 22.82 -5.93 14.90
CA PRO A 322 21.67 -5.08 14.62
C PRO A 322 20.55 -5.82 13.88
N MET A 323 19.31 -5.57 14.30
CA MET A 323 18.11 -6.03 13.60
C MET A 323 17.51 -4.94 12.72
N VAL A 324 17.13 -5.31 11.50
CA VAL A 324 16.26 -4.49 10.62
C VAL A 324 14.91 -5.19 10.48
N LEU A 325 13.83 -4.42 10.44
CA LEU A 325 12.48 -4.94 10.25
C LEU A 325 11.81 -4.31 9.02
N THR A 326 11.12 -5.13 8.23
CA THR A 326 10.16 -4.67 7.24
C THR A 326 8.83 -5.37 7.46
N GLY A 327 7.78 -4.60 7.76
CA GLY A 327 6.48 -5.15 8.14
C GLY A 327 5.72 -5.82 7.00
N HIS A 328 5.77 -5.25 5.78
CA HIS A 328 4.96 -5.61 4.59
C HIS A 328 3.45 -5.44 4.76
N SER A 329 2.91 -5.90 5.88
CA SER A 329 1.51 -5.82 6.29
C SER A 329 1.50 -5.88 7.81
N LEU A 330 0.64 -5.09 8.47
CA LEU A 330 0.59 -4.97 9.92
C LEU A 330 -0.71 -5.53 10.51
N GLY A 331 -0.58 -6.23 11.64
CA GLY A 331 -1.68 -6.86 12.37
C GLY A 331 -2.75 -5.87 12.86
N ARG A 332 -2.36 -4.72 13.43
CA ARG A 332 -3.33 -3.71 13.93
C ARG A 332 -4.20 -3.14 12.80
N ASN A 333 -3.60 -2.81 11.65
CA ASN A 333 -4.34 -2.36 10.47
C ASN A 333 -5.30 -3.43 9.95
N LYS A 334 -4.82 -4.68 9.89
CA LYS A 334 -5.61 -5.82 9.47
C LYS A 334 -6.81 -6.06 10.39
N LEU A 335 -6.61 -5.95 11.70
CA LEU A 335 -7.68 -6.07 12.71
C LEU A 335 -8.72 -4.97 12.53
N GLN A 336 -8.30 -3.71 12.41
CA GLN A 336 -9.21 -2.57 12.22
C GLN A 336 -10.05 -2.74 10.95
N GLN A 337 -9.44 -3.18 9.85
CA GLN A 337 -10.15 -3.45 8.60
C GLN A 337 -11.19 -4.56 8.73
N LEU A 338 -10.85 -5.68 9.38
CA LEU A 338 -11.78 -6.79 9.57
C LEU A 338 -12.95 -6.41 10.48
N LEU A 339 -12.71 -5.65 11.54
CA LEU A 339 -13.77 -5.15 12.42
C LEU A 339 -14.71 -4.18 11.70
N GLN A 340 -14.17 -3.30 10.84
CA GLN A 340 -14.98 -2.37 10.04
C GLN A 340 -15.88 -3.07 9.01
N GLN A 341 -15.52 -4.27 8.55
CA GLN A 341 -16.38 -5.08 7.68
C GLN A 341 -17.61 -5.61 8.43
N GLY A 342 -17.55 -5.70 9.76
CA GLY A 342 -18.68 -6.05 10.62
C GLY A 342 -19.17 -7.50 10.52
N SER A 343 -18.53 -8.34 9.71
CA SER A 343 -18.94 -9.74 9.48
C SER A 343 -18.40 -10.73 10.51
N LEU A 344 -17.38 -10.35 11.27
CA LEU A 344 -16.69 -11.21 12.24
C LEU A 344 -16.50 -10.46 13.55
N THR A 345 -16.67 -11.17 14.67
CA THR A 345 -16.33 -10.62 16.00
C THR A 345 -14.81 -10.57 16.19
N ARG A 346 -14.35 -9.85 17.21
CA ARG A 346 -12.92 -9.77 17.54
C ARG A 346 -12.37 -11.15 17.89
N GLU A 347 -13.16 -11.96 18.58
CA GLU A 347 -12.86 -13.32 18.99
C GLU A 347 -12.74 -14.24 17.77
N ASP A 348 -13.66 -14.17 16.81
CA ASP A 348 -13.60 -14.92 15.57
C ASP A 348 -12.34 -14.58 14.77
N ILE A 349 -12.07 -13.27 14.62
CA ILE A 349 -10.87 -12.78 13.93
C ILE A 349 -9.61 -13.34 14.60
N ASN A 350 -9.54 -13.31 15.93
CA ASN A 350 -8.38 -13.83 16.65
C ASN A 350 -8.26 -15.36 16.52
N SER A 351 -9.37 -16.08 16.56
CA SER A 351 -9.38 -17.54 16.40
C SER A 351 -8.81 -17.95 15.03
N THR A 352 -9.27 -17.29 13.96
CA THR A 352 -8.87 -17.58 12.57
C THR A 352 -7.47 -17.08 12.23
N TYR A 353 -7.16 -15.81 12.53
CA TYR A 353 -5.94 -15.15 12.04
C TYR A 353 -4.81 -15.10 13.07
N LYS A 354 -5.06 -15.58 14.30
CA LYS A 354 -4.15 -15.42 15.45
C LYS A 354 -3.67 -13.97 15.60
N ILE A 355 -4.60 -13.03 15.38
CA ILE A 355 -4.25 -11.61 15.17
C ILE A 355 -3.58 -10.99 16.39
N MET A 356 -3.97 -11.39 17.60
CA MET A 356 -3.37 -10.87 18.83
C MET A 356 -1.93 -11.37 18.97
N ARG A 357 -1.69 -12.66 18.70
CA ARG A 357 -0.35 -13.25 18.72
C ARG A 357 0.58 -12.61 17.69
N ARG A 358 0.04 -12.28 16.51
CA ARG A 358 0.74 -11.54 15.48
C ARG A 358 1.11 -10.12 15.92
N ILE A 359 0.16 -9.38 16.50
CA ILE A 359 0.40 -8.01 16.98
C ILE A 359 1.49 -8.02 18.07
N GLU A 360 1.45 -8.99 18.98
CA GLU A 360 2.49 -9.18 20.00
C GLU A 360 3.88 -9.43 19.38
N ALA A 361 3.96 -10.29 18.36
CA ALA A 361 5.19 -10.52 17.60
C ALA A 361 5.73 -9.23 16.96
N GLU A 362 4.83 -8.43 16.38
CA GLU A 362 5.16 -7.16 15.73
C GLU A 362 5.63 -6.10 16.75
N GLU A 363 5.01 -6.01 17.94
CA GLU A 363 5.47 -5.13 19.03
C GLU A 363 6.86 -5.53 19.53
N ALA A 364 7.10 -6.82 19.76
CA ALA A 364 8.41 -7.32 20.19
C ALA A 364 9.49 -7.06 19.11
N ALA A 365 9.16 -7.29 17.84
CA ALA A 365 10.05 -7.00 16.73
C ALA A 365 10.34 -5.50 16.56
N LEU A 366 9.36 -4.65 16.85
CA LEU A 366 9.50 -3.20 16.80
C LEU A 366 10.43 -2.69 17.89
N ASP A 367 10.35 -3.26 19.10
CA ASP A 367 11.23 -2.93 20.23
C ASP A 367 12.69 -3.36 19.96
N ALA A 368 12.89 -4.56 19.41
CA ALA A 368 14.22 -5.07 19.08
C ALA A 368 14.88 -4.40 17.87
N ALA A 369 14.11 -3.84 16.94
CA ALA A 369 14.64 -3.32 15.69
C ALA A 369 15.53 -2.07 15.88
N ALA A 370 16.72 -2.09 15.28
CA ALA A 370 17.57 -0.90 15.11
C ALA A 370 16.93 0.10 14.14
N VAL A 371 16.39 -0.45 13.04
CA VAL A 371 15.79 0.28 11.93
C VAL A 371 14.54 -0.47 11.47
N VAL A 372 13.48 0.28 11.17
CA VAL A 372 12.30 -0.23 10.48
C VAL A 372 12.25 0.41 9.09
N VAL A 373 12.29 -0.43 8.06
CA VAL A 373 12.19 0.00 6.66
C VAL A 373 10.74 -0.08 6.21
N THR A 374 10.22 1.04 5.75
CA THR A 374 8.84 1.16 5.23
C THR A 374 8.84 1.60 3.78
N SER A 375 7.76 1.28 3.06
CA SER A 375 7.62 1.68 1.66
C SER A 375 7.19 3.13 1.51
N THR A 376 6.45 3.67 2.50
CA THR A 376 5.87 5.02 2.44
C THR A 376 5.91 5.73 3.79
N ARG A 377 5.79 7.08 3.76
CA ARG A 377 5.58 7.87 4.98
C ARG A 377 4.25 7.57 5.67
N GLN A 378 3.21 7.28 4.88
CA GLN A 378 1.90 6.90 5.40
C GLN A 378 1.98 5.64 6.26
N GLU A 379 2.78 4.66 5.85
CA GLU A 379 3.03 3.45 6.65
C GLU A 379 3.63 3.76 8.02
N VAL A 380 4.56 4.72 8.09
CA VAL A 380 5.17 5.14 9.36
C VAL A 380 4.13 5.82 10.27
N GLU A 381 3.39 6.78 9.73
CA GLU A 381 2.53 7.66 10.53
C GLU A 381 1.19 7.01 10.90
N GLU A 382 0.56 6.28 9.97
CA GLU A 382 -0.82 5.78 10.12
C GLU A 382 -0.89 4.28 10.40
N GLN A 383 0.17 3.51 10.15
CA GLN A 383 0.19 2.06 10.37
C GLN A 383 1.06 1.71 11.58
N TRP A 384 2.36 2.01 11.52
CA TRP A 384 3.23 1.84 12.69
C TRP A 384 2.85 2.77 13.84
N GLY A 385 2.33 3.96 13.56
CA GLY A 385 1.77 4.86 14.59
C GLY A 385 0.55 4.30 15.35
N LEU A 386 0.04 3.12 14.96
CA LEU A 386 -0.97 2.42 15.74
C LEU A 386 -0.38 1.55 16.86
N TYR A 387 0.93 1.27 16.85
CA TYR A 387 1.59 0.35 17.79
C TYR A 387 2.02 1.08 19.07
N ASP A 388 2.02 0.37 20.19
CA ASP A 388 2.31 0.99 21.49
C ASP A 388 3.84 1.21 21.67
N GLY A 389 4.66 0.33 21.09
CA GLY A 389 6.11 0.44 21.07
C GLY A 389 6.66 1.57 20.18
N PHE A 390 5.79 2.34 19.50
CA PHE A 390 6.22 3.39 18.59
C PHE A 390 5.37 4.66 18.65
N ASP A 391 6.03 5.80 18.86
CA ASP A 391 5.43 7.13 18.80
C ASP A 391 6.27 8.03 17.89
N VAL A 392 5.61 8.60 16.88
CA VAL A 392 6.25 9.42 15.83
C VAL A 392 6.92 10.67 16.42
N ARG A 393 6.32 11.28 17.46
CA ARG A 393 6.85 12.50 18.07
C ARG A 393 8.08 12.17 18.91
N LEU A 394 8.02 11.09 19.69
CA LEU A 394 9.10 10.63 20.54
C LEU A 394 10.29 10.16 19.72
N GLU A 395 10.09 9.37 18.66
CA GLU A 395 11.16 8.98 17.73
C GLU A 395 11.91 10.21 17.22
N ARG A 396 11.16 11.23 16.77
CA ARG A 396 11.76 12.46 16.23
C ARG A 396 12.58 13.19 17.29
N LYS A 397 12.07 13.32 18.52
CA LYS A 397 12.80 13.94 19.64
C LYS A 397 14.09 13.15 19.95
N LEU A 398 14.00 11.82 20.09
CA LEU A 398 15.16 10.95 20.35
C LEU A 398 16.21 10.97 19.23
N ARG A 399 15.77 11.06 17.98
CA ARG A 399 16.66 11.19 16.82
C ARG A 399 17.42 12.52 16.80
N ILE A 400 16.75 13.64 17.10
CA ILE A 400 17.40 14.95 17.21
C ILE A 400 18.44 14.93 18.34
N ARG A 401 18.08 14.35 19.49
CA ARG A 401 19.00 14.19 20.63
C ARG A 401 20.24 13.38 20.25
N ARG A 402 20.06 12.23 19.59
CA ARG A 402 21.16 11.39 19.10
C ARG A 402 22.08 12.15 18.15
N ARG A 403 21.52 12.96 17.24
CA ARG A 403 22.30 13.82 16.31
C ARG A 403 23.09 14.92 17.02
N ARG A 404 22.60 15.42 18.15
CA ARG A 404 23.28 16.44 18.96
C ARG A 404 24.27 15.83 19.97
N GLY A 405 24.41 14.50 20.01
CA GLY A 405 25.26 13.82 20.97
C GLY A 405 24.79 13.92 22.43
N VAL A 406 23.51 14.26 22.66
CA VAL A 406 22.96 14.38 24.02
C VAL A 406 22.29 13.07 24.47
N SER A 407 22.37 12.78 25.78
CA SER A 407 21.82 11.54 26.38
C SER A 407 20.34 11.35 26.07
N ASN A 408 19.91 10.12 25.80
CA ASN A 408 18.50 9.77 25.63
C ASN A 408 17.85 9.24 26.93
N PHE A 409 18.53 9.34 28.07
CA PHE A 409 18.03 8.84 29.37
C PHE A 409 17.61 7.37 29.33
N GLY A 410 18.35 6.54 28.59
CA GLY A 410 18.02 5.12 28.39
C GLY A 410 16.81 4.85 27.50
N ARG A 411 16.13 5.87 26.98
CA ARG A 411 14.99 5.69 26.07
C ARG A 411 15.46 5.34 24.67
N TYR A 412 14.77 4.37 24.09
CA TYR A 412 15.06 3.85 22.77
C TYR A 412 13.78 3.78 21.93
N MET A 413 13.91 4.05 20.63
CA MET A 413 12.91 3.77 19.61
C MET A 413 13.62 3.40 18.31
N PRO A 414 13.05 2.49 17.50
CA PRO A 414 13.58 2.15 16.20
C PRO A 414 13.60 3.38 15.28
N ARG A 415 14.64 3.49 14.46
CA ARG A 415 14.68 4.52 13.41
C ARG A 415 13.79 4.09 12.24
N MET A 416 12.77 4.88 11.94
CA MET A 416 11.92 4.67 10.77
C MET A 416 12.60 5.23 9.51
N VAL A 417 12.74 4.41 8.46
CA VAL A 417 13.34 4.80 7.18
C VAL A 417 12.41 4.42 6.04
N VAL A 418 12.02 5.42 5.25
CA VAL A 418 11.21 5.19 4.05
C VAL A 418 12.12 4.87 2.88
N ILE A 419 12.11 3.62 2.43
CA ILE A 419 12.83 3.14 1.25
C ILE A 419 11.80 2.48 0.32
N PRO A 420 11.23 3.25 -0.63
CA PRO A 420 10.26 2.71 -1.56
C PRO A 420 10.89 1.59 -2.42
N PRO A 421 10.24 0.43 -2.57
CA PRO A 421 10.73 -0.60 -3.48
C PRO A 421 10.75 -0.15 -4.93
N GLY A 422 11.69 -0.71 -5.69
CA GLY A 422 11.70 -0.64 -7.15
C GLY A 422 10.99 -1.83 -7.81
N ILE A 423 11.08 -1.87 -9.14
CA ILE A 423 10.74 -3.04 -9.95
C ILE A 423 11.99 -3.35 -10.78
N GLU A 424 12.36 -4.62 -10.89
CA GLU A 424 13.46 -5.03 -11.76
C GLU A 424 13.13 -4.76 -13.24
N PHE A 425 13.97 -3.95 -13.90
CA PHE A 425 13.76 -3.50 -15.28
C PHE A 425 14.59 -4.27 -16.33
N THR A 426 15.40 -5.25 -15.93
CA THR A 426 16.32 -6.01 -16.81
C THR A 426 15.54 -6.65 -17.97
N ASN A 427 14.36 -7.19 -17.70
CA ASN A 427 13.47 -7.74 -18.73
C ASN A 427 12.60 -6.67 -19.43
N ALA A 428 12.50 -5.45 -18.90
CA ALA A 428 11.69 -4.36 -19.46
C ALA A 428 12.49 -3.41 -20.38
N THR A 429 13.81 -3.33 -20.22
CA THR A 429 14.68 -2.33 -20.87
C THR A 429 15.49 -2.84 -22.05
N ALA A 430 15.54 -4.16 -22.29
CA ALA A 430 16.35 -4.78 -23.36
C ALA A 430 16.10 -4.22 -24.78
N GLU A 431 15.00 -3.50 -25.03
CA GLU A 431 14.71 -2.88 -26.33
C GLU A 431 14.96 -1.37 -26.42
N ARG A 432 15.34 -0.68 -25.33
CA ARG A 432 15.64 0.78 -25.37
C ARG A 432 17.09 1.11 -25.70
N LYS A 433 18.02 0.16 -25.68
CA LYS A 433 19.38 0.35 -26.22
C LYS A 433 19.36 0.24 -27.76
N GLY A 434 18.67 1.19 -28.37
CA GLY A 434 18.71 1.49 -29.79
C GLY A 434 18.93 2.98 -29.94
N SER A 435 20.10 3.47 -29.52
CA SER A 435 20.54 4.83 -29.84
C SER A 435 21.95 4.80 -30.39
N SER A 436 22.04 5.16 -31.68
CA SER A 436 23.14 5.84 -32.36
C SER A 436 24.55 5.27 -32.16
N ASP A 437 24.99 4.41 -33.08
CA ASP A 437 26.01 4.82 -34.06
C ASP A 437 26.34 3.72 -35.08
N SER A 438 26.64 4.19 -36.30
CA SER A 438 27.29 3.52 -37.43
C SER A 438 26.52 2.51 -38.29
N ASP A 439 26.49 2.86 -39.58
CA ASP A 439 26.10 2.07 -40.77
C ASP A 439 26.49 0.59 -40.70
N THR A 440 25.54 -0.29 -40.38
CA THR A 440 25.69 -1.72 -40.72
C THR A 440 24.36 -2.36 -41.13
N ASP A 441 24.32 -2.67 -42.43
CA ASP A 441 23.44 -3.59 -43.15
C ASP A 441 21.93 -3.53 -42.89
N LEU A 442 21.26 -2.91 -43.87
CA LEU A 442 19.81 -2.92 -44.10
C LEU A 442 19.21 -4.35 -44.19
N LYS A 443 20.03 -5.40 -44.37
CA LYS A 443 19.62 -6.80 -44.27
C LYS A 443 19.40 -7.28 -42.82
N SER A 444 20.16 -6.76 -41.85
CA SER A 444 20.01 -7.11 -40.43
C SER A 444 18.74 -6.53 -39.81
N LEU A 445 18.24 -5.41 -40.34
CA LEU A 445 16.98 -4.78 -39.94
C LEU A 445 15.74 -5.53 -40.44
N ILE A 446 15.86 -6.27 -41.55
CA ILE A 446 14.77 -7.08 -42.11
C ILE A 446 14.63 -8.40 -41.34
N ASP A 447 15.74 -9.00 -40.89
CA ASP A 447 15.70 -10.20 -40.05
C ASP A 447 15.24 -9.92 -38.61
N ARG A 448 15.50 -8.73 -38.05
CA ARG A 448 15.02 -8.34 -36.70
C ARG A 448 13.51 -8.11 -36.62
N ARG A 449 12.80 -7.94 -37.75
CA ARG A 449 11.32 -7.86 -37.78
C ARG A 449 10.63 -9.22 -37.67
N LYS A 450 11.38 -10.33 -37.63
CA LYS A 450 10.88 -11.65 -37.26
C LYS A 450 11.03 -11.95 -35.77
N SER A 451 11.06 -10.95 -34.88
CA SER A 451 10.80 -11.24 -33.46
C SER A 451 9.35 -11.71 -33.37
N SER A 452 9.14 -13.01 -33.21
CA SER A 452 7.80 -13.58 -33.07
C SER A 452 7.04 -12.78 -32.00
N ILE A 453 5.84 -12.32 -32.34
CA ILE A 453 4.94 -11.68 -31.38
C ILE A 453 4.93 -12.55 -30.11
N PRO A 454 5.21 -11.99 -28.91
CA PRO A 454 5.24 -12.78 -27.68
C PRO A 454 3.95 -13.61 -27.56
N PRO A 455 4.03 -14.92 -27.24
CA PRO A 455 2.84 -15.78 -27.23
C PRO A 455 1.69 -15.23 -26.37
N ILE A 456 2.02 -14.56 -25.27
CA ILE A 456 1.04 -13.93 -24.38
C ILE A 456 0.23 -12.82 -25.08
N TRP A 457 0.79 -12.12 -26.07
CA TRP A 457 0.05 -11.13 -26.83
C TRP A 457 -1.04 -11.81 -27.66
N SER A 458 -0.74 -12.91 -28.35
CA SER A 458 -1.73 -13.68 -29.10
C SER A 458 -2.85 -14.21 -28.19
N GLU A 459 -2.49 -14.68 -27.00
CA GLU A 459 -3.43 -15.13 -25.96
C GLU A 459 -4.37 -14.02 -25.47
N MET A 460 -3.92 -12.76 -25.44
CA MET A 460 -4.75 -11.60 -25.11
C MET A 460 -5.59 -11.15 -26.32
N MET A 461 -4.98 -11.06 -27.50
CA MET A 461 -5.61 -10.53 -28.70
C MET A 461 -6.78 -11.37 -29.20
N ARG A 462 -6.77 -12.70 -28.96
CA ARG A 462 -7.89 -13.58 -29.35
C ARG A 462 -9.23 -13.21 -28.72
N PHE A 463 -9.23 -12.46 -27.62
CA PHE A 463 -10.45 -11.99 -26.95
C PHE A 463 -11.05 -10.75 -27.60
N PHE A 464 -10.29 -10.01 -28.42
CA PHE A 464 -10.68 -8.70 -28.92
C PHE A 464 -11.21 -8.76 -30.35
N LYS A 465 -12.37 -8.14 -30.57
CA LYS A 465 -12.91 -7.91 -31.92
C LYS A 465 -12.13 -6.84 -32.66
N ASN A 466 -11.71 -5.79 -31.96
CA ASN A 466 -10.81 -4.77 -32.48
C ASN A 466 -9.58 -4.64 -31.57
N PRO A 467 -8.48 -5.37 -31.85
CA PRO A 467 -7.28 -5.35 -31.03
C PRO A 467 -6.46 -4.05 -31.14
N HIS A 468 -6.80 -3.14 -32.05
CA HIS A 468 -6.12 -1.85 -32.20
C HIS A 468 -6.57 -0.79 -31.19
N LYS A 469 -7.65 -1.02 -30.45
CA LYS A 469 -8.08 -0.08 -29.41
C LYS A 469 -7.07 -0.08 -28.25
N PRO A 470 -6.87 1.09 -27.61
CA PRO A 470 -6.18 1.17 -26.32
C PRO A 470 -6.73 0.19 -25.31
N MET A 471 -5.88 -0.31 -24.41
CA MET A 471 -6.30 -1.23 -23.36
C MET A 471 -6.19 -0.64 -21.96
N ILE A 472 -7.23 -0.87 -21.17
CA ILE A 472 -7.24 -0.69 -19.73
C ILE A 472 -6.76 -2.00 -19.11
N LEU A 473 -5.53 -1.99 -18.60
CA LEU A 473 -4.90 -3.17 -17.99
C LEU A 473 -5.09 -3.19 -16.47
N ALA A 474 -5.58 -4.31 -15.95
CA ALA A 474 -5.51 -4.67 -14.54
C ALA A 474 -4.81 -6.02 -14.38
N LEU A 475 -3.70 -6.04 -13.64
CA LEU A 475 -2.92 -7.24 -13.34
C LEU A 475 -2.85 -7.41 -11.82
N SER A 476 -3.46 -8.49 -11.31
CA SER A 476 -3.47 -8.79 -9.88
C SER A 476 -3.81 -10.24 -9.61
N ARG A 477 -3.77 -10.65 -8.33
CA ARG A 477 -4.39 -11.90 -7.89
C ARG A 477 -5.91 -11.81 -7.97
N PRO A 478 -6.61 -12.96 -8.08
CA PRO A 478 -8.06 -13.03 -7.96
C PRO A 478 -8.49 -12.93 -6.48
N ASP A 479 -8.28 -11.76 -5.87
CA ASP A 479 -8.65 -11.44 -4.48
C ASP A 479 -9.74 -10.34 -4.46
N PRO A 480 -10.86 -10.54 -3.74
CA PRO A 480 -11.93 -9.55 -3.61
C PRO A 480 -11.46 -8.14 -3.20
N LYS A 481 -10.38 -8.03 -2.40
CA LYS A 481 -9.82 -6.73 -1.96
C LYS A 481 -9.23 -5.92 -3.10
N LYS A 482 -8.85 -6.56 -4.21
CA LYS A 482 -8.35 -5.86 -5.41
C LYS A 482 -9.48 -5.17 -6.16
N ASN A 483 -10.75 -5.45 -5.82
CA ASN A 483 -11.93 -4.75 -6.31
C ASN A 483 -12.08 -4.73 -7.84
N VAL A 484 -11.55 -5.76 -8.52
CA VAL A 484 -11.59 -5.90 -9.99
C VAL A 484 -13.04 -5.97 -10.50
N VAL A 485 -13.95 -6.53 -9.70
CA VAL A 485 -15.40 -6.57 -9.99
C VAL A 485 -15.98 -5.17 -10.21
N THR A 486 -15.60 -4.21 -9.37
CA THR A 486 -16.10 -2.83 -9.50
C THR A 486 -15.49 -2.14 -10.71
N LEU A 487 -14.21 -2.40 -11.01
CA LEU A 487 -13.57 -1.90 -12.23
C LEU A 487 -14.32 -2.38 -13.48
N LEU A 488 -14.66 -3.68 -13.54
CA LEU A 488 -15.41 -4.24 -14.67
C LEU A 488 -16.83 -3.68 -14.77
N LYS A 489 -17.52 -3.46 -13.64
CA LYS A 489 -18.83 -2.77 -13.64
C LYS A 489 -18.74 -1.36 -14.20
N ALA A 490 -17.74 -0.59 -13.77
CA ALA A 490 -17.55 0.77 -14.26
C ALA A 490 -17.28 0.81 -15.78
N PHE A 491 -16.51 -0.15 -16.29
CA PHE A 491 -16.31 -0.32 -17.74
C PHE A 491 -17.60 -0.75 -18.45
N GLY A 492 -18.31 -1.73 -17.90
CA GLY A 492 -19.57 -2.27 -18.44
C GLY A 492 -20.72 -1.26 -18.49
N GLU A 493 -20.74 -0.28 -17.58
CA GLU A 493 -21.76 0.77 -17.53
C GLU A 493 -21.45 1.96 -18.46
N SER A 494 -20.20 2.12 -18.90
CA SER A 494 -19.77 3.23 -19.73
C SER A 494 -19.60 2.83 -21.20
N ARG A 495 -20.61 3.14 -22.03
CA ARG A 495 -20.53 2.93 -23.49
C ARG A 495 -19.37 3.68 -24.13
N ILE A 496 -19.08 4.89 -23.65
CA ILE A 496 -17.98 5.71 -24.14
C ILE A 496 -16.64 4.99 -23.92
N LEU A 497 -16.43 4.39 -22.74
CA LEU A 497 -15.19 3.63 -22.48
C LEU A 497 -15.08 2.38 -23.36
N GLN A 498 -16.18 1.67 -23.57
CA GLN A 498 -16.26 0.49 -24.45
C GLN A 498 -15.96 0.83 -25.92
N GLU A 499 -16.42 1.99 -26.38
CA GLU A 499 -16.13 2.48 -27.72
C GLU A 499 -14.65 2.82 -27.88
N LEU A 500 -14.05 3.45 -26.87
CA LEU A 500 -12.68 3.95 -26.92
C LEU A 500 -11.61 2.91 -26.60
N ALA A 501 -11.89 1.94 -25.75
CA ALA A 501 -10.87 1.04 -25.21
C ALA A 501 -11.36 -0.40 -25.04
N ASN A 502 -10.41 -1.33 -25.07
CA ASN A 502 -10.57 -2.69 -24.58
C ASN A 502 -10.16 -2.76 -23.09
N MET A 503 -10.54 -3.83 -22.39
CA MET A 503 -10.09 -4.10 -21.03
C MET A 503 -9.36 -5.43 -20.97
N THR A 504 -8.24 -5.50 -20.25
CA THR A 504 -7.52 -6.76 -20.00
C THR A 504 -7.37 -6.99 -18.50
N LEU A 505 -7.83 -8.16 -18.05
CA LEU A 505 -7.81 -8.60 -16.67
C LEU A 505 -6.89 -9.83 -16.55
N ILE A 506 -5.66 -9.63 -16.06
CA ILE A 506 -4.73 -10.72 -15.75
C ILE A 506 -4.91 -11.10 -14.28
N LEU A 507 -5.58 -12.23 -14.02
CA LEU A 507 -6.10 -12.59 -12.69
C LEU A 507 -5.61 -13.96 -12.21
N GLY A 508 -4.31 -14.04 -11.91
CA GLY A 508 -3.66 -15.31 -11.54
C GLY A 508 -3.71 -16.35 -12.65
N ASN A 509 -3.30 -17.58 -12.32
CA ASN A 509 -3.34 -18.72 -13.23
C ASN A 509 -4.47 -19.68 -12.84
N ARG A 510 -5.14 -20.28 -13.82
CA ARG A 510 -6.23 -21.23 -13.59
C ARG A 510 -6.37 -22.24 -14.72
N ASP A 511 -6.60 -23.50 -14.35
CA ASP A 511 -7.03 -24.53 -15.30
C ASP A 511 -8.57 -24.59 -15.34
N ASN A 512 -9.18 -24.90 -14.18
CA ASN A 512 -10.61 -24.87 -13.93
C ASN A 512 -10.95 -23.88 -12.79
N ILE A 513 -12.11 -23.23 -12.86
CA ILE A 513 -12.58 -22.26 -11.85
C ILE A 513 -13.07 -22.98 -10.58
N GLU A 514 -13.55 -24.21 -10.72
CA GLU A 514 -14.09 -25.02 -9.61
C GLU A 514 -12.98 -25.49 -8.65
N ASP A 515 -11.77 -25.68 -9.15
CA ASP A 515 -10.62 -26.14 -8.37
C ASP A 515 -9.89 -24.99 -7.64
N MET A 516 -10.33 -23.75 -7.85
CA MET A 516 -9.74 -22.57 -7.22
C MET A 516 -10.23 -22.40 -5.78
N PRO A 517 -9.46 -21.70 -4.92
CA PRO A 517 -9.95 -21.28 -3.61
C PRO A 517 -11.29 -20.55 -3.73
N GLU A 518 -12.23 -20.83 -2.81
CA GLU A 518 -13.62 -20.38 -2.88
C GLU A 518 -13.75 -18.87 -3.20
N SER A 519 -12.97 -18.03 -2.51
CA SER A 519 -12.97 -16.58 -2.75
C SER A 519 -12.55 -16.18 -4.16
N SER A 520 -11.57 -16.87 -4.75
CA SER A 520 -11.09 -16.64 -6.11
C SER A 520 -12.07 -17.17 -7.16
N SER A 521 -12.66 -18.34 -6.89
CA SER A 521 -13.69 -18.97 -7.72
C SER A 521 -14.94 -18.08 -7.83
N ILE A 522 -15.44 -17.57 -6.70
CA ILE A 522 -16.58 -16.64 -6.65
C ILE A 522 -16.27 -15.37 -7.44
N LEU A 523 -15.06 -14.81 -7.29
CA LEU A 523 -14.66 -13.59 -7.99
C LEU A 523 -14.63 -13.78 -9.50
N LEU A 524 -14.00 -14.84 -10.01
CA LEU A 524 -13.95 -15.13 -11.44
C LEU A 524 -15.33 -15.48 -12.01
N THR A 525 -16.13 -16.25 -11.28
CA THR A 525 -17.53 -16.52 -11.66
C THR A 525 -18.33 -15.23 -11.77
N THR A 526 -18.13 -14.29 -10.84
CA THR A 526 -18.76 -12.97 -10.89
C THR A 526 -18.30 -12.18 -12.11
N ILE A 527 -17.01 -12.21 -12.44
CA ILE A 527 -16.48 -11.55 -13.64
C ILE A 527 -17.16 -12.09 -14.91
N LEU A 528 -17.27 -13.41 -15.06
CA LEU A 528 -17.95 -14.02 -16.21
C LEU A 528 -19.40 -13.59 -16.32
N LYS A 529 -20.13 -13.57 -15.19
CA LYS A 529 -21.52 -13.07 -15.13
C LYS A 529 -21.63 -11.60 -15.53
N LEU A 530 -20.64 -10.77 -15.19
CA LEU A 530 -20.64 -9.35 -15.57
C LEU A 530 -20.29 -9.15 -17.05
N VAL A 531 -19.35 -9.93 -17.60
CA VAL A 531 -19.05 -9.91 -19.04
C VAL A 531 -20.31 -10.22 -19.85
N ASP A 532 -21.07 -11.23 -19.43
CA ASP A 532 -22.35 -11.58 -20.05
C ASP A 532 -23.40 -10.46 -19.86
N LYS A 533 -23.62 -10.03 -18.61
CA LYS A 533 -24.61 -9.00 -18.26
C LYS A 533 -24.45 -7.70 -19.07
N TYR A 534 -23.21 -7.25 -19.27
CA TYR A 534 -22.91 -6.01 -20.00
C TYR A 534 -22.58 -6.26 -21.49
N ASN A 535 -22.71 -7.50 -21.98
CA ASN A 535 -22.41 -7.89 -23.36
C ASN A 535 -21.00 -7.47 -23.83
N LEU A 536 -19.99 -7.76 -23.01
CA LEU A 536 -18.60 -7.30 -23.22
C LEU A 536 -17.74 -8.25 -24.06
N TYR A 537 -18.39 -9.18 -24.77
CA TYR A 537 -17.72 -10.10 -25.69
C TYR A 537 -16.97 -9.33 -26.77
N GLY A 538 -15.71 -9.70 -27.02
CA GLY A 538 -14.86 -8.99 -27.98
C GLY A 538 -14.18 -7.73 -27.42
N GLN A 539 -14.39 -7.37 -26.15
CA GLN A 539 -13.87 -6.14 -25.54
C GLN A 539 -13.07 -6.39 -24.25
N VAL A 540 -13.29 -7.52 -23.57
CA VAL A 540 -12.61 -7.87 -22.32
C VAL A 540 -11.80 -9.15 -22.51
N ALA A 541 -10.50 -9.08 -22.22
CA ALA A 541 -9.60 -10.21 -22.19
C ALA A 541 -9.34 -10.68 -20.75
N TYR A 542 -9.36 -12.00 -20.52
CA TYR A 542 -9.06 -12.61 -19.23
C TYR A 542 -8.33 -13.94 -19.43
N PRO A 543 -7.07 -13.94 -19.94
CA PRO A 543 -6.33 -15.16 -20.23
C PRO A 543 -6.21 -16.07 -19.01
N LYS A 544 -6.09 -17.38 -19.25
CA LYS A 544 -6.03 -18.40 -18.19
C LYS A 544 -4.67 -18.47 -17.51
N HIS A 545 -3.60 -18.26 -18.27
CA HIS A 545 -2.24 -18.43 -17.79
C HIS A 545 -1.36 -17.27 -18.25
N HIS A 546 -0.36 -16.97 -17.43
CA HIS A 546 0.78 -16.13 -17.76
C HIS A 546 2.00 -16.63 -16.96
N LYS A 547 3.19 -16.42 -17.51
CA LYS A 547 4.46 -16.63 -16.83
C LYS A 547 4.98 -15.32 -16.25
N GLN A 548 5.90 -15.40 -15.31
CA GLN A 548 6.56 -14.22 -14.75
C GLN A 548 7.27 -13.38 -15.85
N ASN A 549 7.89 -14.05 -16.81
CA ASN A 549 8.57 -13.41 -17.95
C ASN A 549 7.59 -12.75 -18.94
N ASP A 550 6.31 -13.09 -18.88
CA ASP A 550 5.29 -12.45 -19.72
C ASP A 550 4.86 -11.08 -19.15
N VAL A 551 5.07 -10.81 -17.86
CA VAL A 551 4.60 -9.58 -17.21
C VAL A 551 5.15 -8.31 -17.87
N PRO A 552 6.46 -8.18 -18.16
CA PRO A 552 6.99 -7.06 -18.92
C PRO A 552 6.34 -6.90 -20.30
N GLU A 553 6.08 -8.02 -20.99
CA GLU A 553 5.44 -8.03 -22.30
C GLU A 553 3.97 -7.57 -22.25
N ILE A 554 3.25 -7.93 -21.19
CA ILE A 554 1.87 -7.45 -20.97
C ILE A 554 1.86 -5.93 -20.78
N TYR A 555 2.79 -5.38 -19.99
CA TYR A 555 2.92 -3.93 -19.81
C TYR A 555 3.34 -3.23 -21.12
N ARG A 556 4.27 -3.82 -21.88
CA ARG A 556 4.67 -3.31 -23.21
C ARG A 556 3.49 -3.27 -24.17
N LEU A 557 2.69 -4.33 -24.20
CA LEU A 557 1.51 -4.38 -25.05
C LEU A 557 0.50 -3.28 -24.68
N ALA A 558 0.24 -3.11 -23.38
CA ALA A 558 -0.65 -2.06 -22.90
C ALA A 558 -0.12 -0.63 -23.17
N ALA A 559 1.19 -0.45 -23.20
CA ALA A 559 1.80 0.82 -23.57
C ALA A 559 1.79 1.08 -25.09
N LYS A 560 1.92 0.02 -25.92
CA LYS A 560 1.93 0.13 -27.39
C LYS A 560 0.56 0.44 -27.97
N THR A 561 -0.53 0.05 -27.31
CA THR A 561 -1.89 0.32 -27.78
C THR A 561 -2.41 1.72 -27.40
N LYS A 562 -1.58 2.59 -26.80
CA LYS A 562 -1.98 3.94 -26.37
C LYS A 562 -2.45 4.85 -27.49
#